data_AF-A0A821B697-F1
#
_entry.id   AF-A0A821B697-F1
#
_cell.length_a   1.000
_cell.length_b   1.000
_cell.length_c   1.000
_cell.angle_alpha   90.00
_cell.angle_beta   90.00
_cell.angle_gamma   90.00
#
_symmetry.space_group_name_H-M   'P 1'
#
loop_
_entity.id
_entity.type
_entity.pdbx_description
1 polymer ?
#
loop_
_entity_poly.entity_id
_entity_poly.type
_entity_poly.pdbx_seq_one_letter_code
_entity_poly.pdbx_strand_id
1 'polypeptide(L)'
;NLIPRLVRLIKLKRNSVLFVRRLFLYSIIIVHALLSISRTFAIVDGYSAPIRLLTHSNTTSIFEKSSDQHINVCIGKDWYRFPSHFLLPEKSHLVFLRSEFTGQLPKAYSHLKNATRLIENHFNDENKEEIDRYVNINQCDYIIDHDSENPSEIQPNYSQQFQIITSIKMILPSRRSIF
;
A
#
# COMPACT_ATOMS: atom_id res chain seq x y z
N ASN A 1 27.77 -11.47 -66.61
CA ASN A 1 27.92 -11.57 -65.13
C ASN A 1 27.40 -10.38 -64.31
N LEU A 2 26.51 -9.52 -64.85
CA LEU A 2 25.99 -8.34 -64.13
C LEU A 2 24.79 -8.66 -63.21
N ILE A 3 23.86 -9.48 -63.70
CA ILE A 3 22.63 -9.91 -63.02
C ILE A 3 22.90 -10.59 -61.65
N PRO A 4 23.81 -11.59 -61.52
CA PRO A 4 24.07 -12.20 -60.21
C PRO A 4 24.71 -11.25 -59.20
N ARG A 5 25.51 -10.26 -59.66
CA ARG A 5 26.08 -9.23 -58.79
C ARG A 5 25.00 -8.26 -58.29
N LEU A 6 24.08 -7.84 -59.15
CA LEU A 6 22.96 -6.97 -58.77
C LEU A 6 22.04 -7.64 -57.75
N VAL A 7 21.68 -8.91 -57.97
CA VAL A 7 20.87 -9.69 -57.02
C VAL A 7 21.56 -9.85 -55.66
N ARG A 8 22.90 -10.04 -55.65
CA ARG A 8 23.68 -10.11 -54.42
C ARG A 8 23.67 -8.78 -53.65
N LEU A 9 23.81 -7.65 -54.34
CA LEU A 9 23.76 -6.32 -53.73
C LEU A 9 22.37 -5.99 -53.17
N ILE A 10 21.29 -6.35 -53.87
CA ILE A 10 19.90 -6.18 -53.39
C ILE A 10 19.65 -7.02 -52.14
N LYS A 11 20.10 -8.29 -52.13
CA LYS A 11 19.99 -9.16 -50.95
C LYS A 11 20.79 -8.61 -49.77
N LEU A 12 22.00 -8.09 -49.99
CA LEU A 12 22.83 -7.47 -48.95
C LEU A 12 22.15 -6.22 -48.37
N LYS A 13 21.69 -5.28 -49.22
CA LYS A 13 20.98 -4.08 -48.78
C LYS A 13 19.69 -4.42 -48.02
N ARG A 14 18.91 -5.40 -48.50
CA ARG A 14 17.70 -5.87 -47.82
C ARG A 14 18.02 -6.48 -46.44
N ASN A 15 19.07 -7.30 -46.36
CA ASN A 15 19.51 -7.90 -45.09
C ASN A 15 20.04 -6.83 -44.11
N SER A 16 20.78 -5.83 -44.59
CA SER A 16 21.23 -4.70 -43.77
C SER A 16 20.06 -3.87 -43.25
N VAL A 17 19.05 -3.58 -44.07
CA VAL A 17 17.83 -2.86 -43.64
C VAL A 17 17.03 -3.67 -42.61
N LEU A 18 16.86 -4.99 -42.84
CA LEU A 18 16.19 -5.87 -41.88
C LEU A 18 16.98 -5.97 -40.55
N PHE A 19 18.31 -5.99 -40.63
CA PHE A 19 19.18 -5.99 -39.45
C PHE A 19 19.05 -4.71 -38.63
N VAL A 20 19.12 -3.54 -39.28
CA VAL A 20 18.93 -2.24 -38.61
C VAL A 20 17.52 -2.13 -38.01
N ARG A 21 16.49 -2.60 -38.72
CA ARG A 21 15.11 -2.62 -38.20
C ARG A 21 14.99 -3.49 -36.95
N ARG A 22 15.59 -4.69 -36.96
CA ARG A 22 15.60 -5.59 -35.80
C ARG A 22 16.35 -4.95 -34.63
N LEU A 23 17.51 -4.35 -34.87
CA LEU A 23 18.29 -3.68 -33.83
C LEU A 23 17.53 -2.52 -33.21
N PHE A 24 16.85 -1.70 -34.02
CA PHE A 24 15.98 -0.64 -33.54
C PHE A 24 14.82 -1.18 -32.68
N LEU A 25 14.11 -2.21 -33.15
CA LEU A 25 13.03 -2.85 -32.38
C LEU A 25 13.52 -3.43 -31.06
N TYR A 26 14.64 -4.15 -31.05
CA TYR A 26 15.23 -4.68 -29.83
C TYR A 26 15.66 -3.55 -28.88
N SER A 27 16.19 -2.44 -29.39
CA SER A 27 16.55 -1.29 -28.56
C SER A 27 15.34 -0.68 -27.85
N ILE A 28 14.21 -0.53 -28.54
CA ILE A 28 12.95 -0.05 -27.94
C ILE A 28 12.48 -1.03 -26.85
N ILE A 29 12.48 -2.33 -27.13
CA ILE A 29 12.07 -3.35 -26.16
C ILE A 29 12.96 -3.32 -24.92
N ILE A 30 14.29 -3.22 -25.10
CA ILE A 30 15.25 -3.16 -24.00
C ILE A 30 15.04 -1.89 -23.16
N VAL A 31 14.91 -0.73 -23.79
CA VAL A 31 14.66 0.54 -23.07
C VAL A 31 13.34 0.47 -22.30
N HIS A 32 12.28 -0.03 -22.92
CA HIS A 32 10.99 -0.20 -22.26
C HIS A 32 11.06 -1.17 -21.07
N ALA A 33 11.78 -2.29 -21.22
CA ALA A 33 11.99 -3.25 -20.14
C ALA A 33 12.76 -2.62 -18.98
N LEU A 34 13.83 -1.88 -19.25
CA LEU A 34 14.62 -1.19 -18.23
C LEU A 34 13.80 -0.13 -17.48
N LEU A 35 13.04 0.69 -18.19
CA LEU A 35 12.14 1.67 -17.58
C LEU A 35 11.04 1.01 -16.74
N SER A 36 10.49 -0.11 -17.22
CA SER A 36 9.48 -0.89 -16.50
C SER A 36 10.06 -1.50 -15.22
N ILE A 37 11.26 -2.08 -15.27
CA ILE A 37 11.95 -2.61 -14.08
C ILE A 37 12.25 -1.49 -13.08
N SER A 38 12.78 -0.36 -13.55
CA SER A 38 13.06 0.81 -12.71
C SER A 38 11.79 1.31 -12.00
N ARG A 39 10.67 1.41 -12.74
CA ARG A 39 9.37 1.78 -12.19
C ARG A 39 8.89 0.79 -11.13
N THR A 40 8.97 -0.51 -11.41
CA THR A 40 8.57 -1.55 -10.45
C THR A 40 9.41 -1.46 -9.18
N PHE A 41 10.73 -1.32 -9.31
CA PHE A 41 11.64 -1.16 -8.18
C PHE A 41 11.29 0.08 -7.35
N ALA A 42 11.07 1.24 -7.99
CA ALA A 42 10.71 2.48 -7.31
C ALA A 42 9.36 2.39 -6.58
N ILE A 43 8.39 1.69 -7.15
CA ILE A 43 7.09 1.46 -6.50
C ILE A 43 7.23 0.55 -5.28
N VAL A 44 7.97 -0.56 -5.43
CA VAL A 44 8.19 -1.50 -4.31
C VAL A 44 8.93 -0.81 -3.16
N ASP A 45 9.99 -0.07 -3.45
CA ASP A 45 10.74 0.67 -2.43
C ASP A 45 9.87 1.76 -1.76
N GLY A 46 9.09 2.49 -2.55
CA GLY A 46 8.29 3.61 -2.05
C GLY A 46 7.01 3.25 -1.30
N TYR A 47 6.39 2.11 -1.62
CA TYR A 47 5.04 1.74 -1.17
C TYR A 47 4.93 0.38 -0.47
N SER A 48 6.02 -0.36 -0.27
CA SER A 48 5.97 -1.64 0.46
C SER A 48 5.85 -1.50 1.98
N ALA A 49 6.07 -0.30 2.52
CA ALA A 49 6.11 -0.06 3.97
C ALA A 49 4.86 -0.55 4.71
N PRO A 50 3.61 -0.28 4.26
CA PRO A 50 2.41 -0.77 4.94
C PRO A 50 2.39 -2.30 5.09
N ILE A 51 2.62 -3.02 3.99
CA ILE A 51 2.60 -4.48 4.01
C ILE A 51 3.74 -5.00 4.91
N ARG A 52 4.95 -4.43 4.79
CA ARG A 52 6.11 -4.84 5.61
C ARG A 52 5.95 -4.55 7.09
N LEU A 53 5.23 -3.49 7.48
CA LEU A 53 4.90 -3.23 8.87
C LEU A 53 3.99 -4.32 9.43
N LEU A 54 3.00 -4.74 8.64
CA LEU A 54 2.00 -5.72 9.05
C LEU A 54 2.37 -7.18 8.77
N THR A 55 3.49 -7.48 8.11
CA THR A 55 3.86 -8.88 7.85
C THR A 55 3.93 -9.68 9.15
N HIS A 56 3.38 -10.89 9.13
CA HIS A 56 3.27 -11.79 10.28
C HIS A 56 4.57 -11.90 11.09
N SER A 57 5.73 -11.97 10.45
CA SER A 57 7.02 -12.05 11.16
C SER A 57 7.31 -10.84 12.07
N ASN A 58 6.98 -9.63 11.62
CA ASN A 58 7.16 -8.41 12.40
C ASN A 58 6.09 -8.29 13.47
N THR A 59 4.84 -8.60 13.14
CA THR A 59 3.73 -8.49 14.08
C THR A 59 3.79 -9.54 15.18
N THR A 60 4.14 -10.79 14.85
CA THR A 60 4.18 -11.89 15.82
C THR A 60 5.27 -11.66 16.85
N SER A 61 6.47 -11.20 16.47
CA SER A 61 7.52 -10.86 17.44
C SER A 61 7.15 -9.70 18.37
N ILE A 62 6.32 -8.76 17.90
CA ILE A 62 5.80 -7.64 18.72
C ILE A 62 4.68 -8.13 19.64
N PHE A 63 3.73 -8.90 19.11
CA PHE A 63 2.49 -9.28 19.77
C PHE A 63 2.58 -10.57 20.61
N GLU A 64 3.60 -11.41 20.42
CA GLU A 64 3.84 -12.60 21.27
C GLU A 64 4.16 -12.24 22.73
N LYS A 65 4.67 -11.01 22.98
CA LYS A 65 4.90 -10.53 24.35
C LYS A 65 3.59 -10.20 25.09
N SER A 66 2.52 -9.93 24.36
CA SER A 66 1.19 -9.68 24.91
C SER A 66 0.43 -11.00 25.06
N SER A 67 0.59 -11.62 26.24
CA SER A 67 -0.13 -12.82 26.70
C SER A 67 -1.63 -12.76 26.42
N ASP A 68 -2.20 -13.82 25.80
CA ASP A 68 -3.61 -14.27 25.71
C ASP A 68 -4.79 -13.28 25.60
N GLN A 69 -4.54 -11.98 25.56
CA GLN A 69 -5.53 -10.91 25.55
C GLN A 69 -5.84 -10.47 24.12
N HIS A 70 -7.03 -9.90 23.94
CA HIS A 70 -7.42 -9.26 22.69
C HIS A 70 -6.60 -7.98 22.52
N ILE A 71 -5.94 -7.83 21.38
CA ILE A 71 -5.07 -6.70 21.08
C ILE A 71 -5.76 -5.76 20.10
N ASN A 72 -5.95 -4.50 20.46
CA ASN A 72 -6.48 -3.48 19.58
C ASN A 72 -5.34 -2.74 18.86
N VAL A 73 -5.30 -2.92 17.55
CA VAL A 73 -4.40 -2.20 16.64
C VAL A 73 -5.19 -1.06 15.99
N CYS A 74 -4.87 0.16 16.41
CA CYS A 74 -5.58 1.36 16.01
C CYS A 74 -4.96 2.01 14.76
N ILE A 75 -5.83 2.48 13.87
CA ILE A 75 -5.47 3.23 12.67
C ILE A 75 -6.36 4.47 12.52
N GLY A 76 -5.80 5.58 12.03
CA GLY A 76 -6.55 6.82 11.81
C GLY A 76 -6.40 7.32 10.37
N LYS A 77 -5.57 8.35 10.18
CA LYS A 77 -5.37 9.06 8.90
C LYS A 77 -4.91 8.19 7.72
N ASP A 78 -4.34 7.02 7.98
CA ASP A 78 -3.81 6.08 6.98
C ASP A 78 -4.65 4.82 6.78
N TRP A 79 -5.90 4.80 7.24
CA TRP A 79 -6.74 3.61 7.22
C TRP A 79 -6.84 2.93 5.84
N TYR A 80 -6.84 3.69 4.76
CA TYR A 80 -6.94 3.19 3.38
C TYR A 80 -5.71 2.39 2.93
N ARG A 81 -4.57 2.55 3.62
CA ARG A 81 -3.36 1.74 3.39
C ARG A 81 -3.43 0.39 4.09
N PHE A 82 -4.29 0.27 5.08
CA PHE A 82 -4.44 -0.89 5.96
C PHE A 82 -5.91 -1.23 6.19
N PRO A 83 -6.70 -1.58 5.16
CA PRO A 83 -8.15 -1.66 5.28
C PRO A 83 -8.66 -2.94 6.00
N SER A 84 -7.78 -3.87 6.39
CA SER A 84 -8.22 -5.17 6.93
C SER A 84 -7.23 -5.77 7.94
N HIS A 85 -7.74 -6.68 8.77
CA HIS A 85 -6.98 -7.43 9.77
C HIS A 85 -6.22 -8.65 9.21
N PHE A 86 -6.27 -8.91 7.90
CA PHE A 86 -5.75 -10.15 7.29
C PHE A 86 -4.25 -10.42 7.57
N LEU A 87 -3.48 -9.36 7.78
CA LEU A 87 -2.05 -9.46 8.04
C LEU A 87 -1.71 -9.49 9.54
N LEU A 88 -2.69 -9.26 10.42
CA LEU A 88 -2.47 -9.25 11.87
C LEU A 88 -2.67 -10.67 12.47
N PRO A 89 -2.08 -10.98 13.64
CA PRO A 89 -2.32 -12.26 14.31
C PRO A 89 -3.78 -12.46 14.74
N GLU A 90 -4.18 -13.73 14.95
CA GLU A 90 -5.58 -14.10 15.20
C GLU A 90 -6.26 -13.38 16.38
N LYS A 91 -5.51 -13.03 17.44
CA LYS A 91 -6.04 -12.37 18.64
C LYS A 91 -6.03 -10.84 18.57
N SER A 92 -5.80 -10.27 17.39
CA SER A 92 -5.72 -8.83 17.20
C SER A 92 -6.84 -8.31 16.31
N HIS A 93 -7.36 -7.15 16.68
CA HIS A 93 -8.43 -6.46 15.99
C HIS A 93 -7.96 -5.12 15.49
N LEU A 94 -8.24 -4.86 14.21
CA LEU A 94 -8.03 -3.55 13.62
C LEU A 94 -9.23 -2.66 13.96
N VAL A 95 -8.97 -1.52 14.60
CA VAL A 95 -10.00 -0.56 15.01
C VAL A 95 -9.61 0.87 14.58
N PHE A 96 -10.60 1.76 14.45
CA PHE A 96 -10.36 3.09 13.91
C PHE A 96 -10.32 4.16 15.00
N LEU A 97 -9.34 5.05 14.90
CA LEU A 97 -9.34 6.33 15.58
C LEU A 97 -9.99 7.38 14.68
N ARG A 98 -10.72 8.31 15.28
CA ARG A 98 -11.29 9.43 14.55
C ARG A 98 -10.18 10.23 13.88
N SER A 99 -10.43 10.69 12.67
CA SER A 99 -9.47 11.43 11.86
C SER A 99 -10.22 12.50 11.05
N GLU A 100 -9.53 13.35 10.30
CA GLU A 100 -10.13 14.32 9.37
C GLU A 100 -10.96 13.69 8.24
N PHE A 101 -10.82 12.37 8.01
CA PHE A 101 -11.69 11.65 7.10
C PHE A 101 -13.10 11.52 7.69
N THR A 102 -14.07 12.19 7.06
CA THR A 102 -15.49 12.23 7.45
C THR A 102 -16.39 11.40 6.53
N GLY A 103 -15.80 10.39 5.87
CA GLY A 103 -16.54 9.44 5.06
C GLY A 103 -16.93 8.17 5.83
N GLN A 104 -17.64 7.28 5.15
CA GLN A 104 -18.01 5.98 5.70
C GLN A 104 -16.77 5.07 5.81
N LEU A 105 -16.48 4.55 7.01
CA LEU A 105 -15.43 3.56 7.23
C LEU A 105 -15.97 2.11 7.19
N PRO A 106 -15.12 1.13 6.84
CA PRO A 106 -15.45 -0.28 6.95
C PRO A 106 -15.86 -0.67 8.37
N LYS A 107 -16.75 -1.65 8.48
CA LYS A 107 -17.15 -2.26 9.75
C LYS A 107 -16.58 -3.67 9.86
N ALA A 108 -16.27 -4.11 11.07
CA ALA A 108 -15.95 -5.51 11.33
C ALA A 108 -17.16 -6.40 10.98
N TYR A 109 -16.89 -7.56 10.40
CA TYR A 109 -17.91 -8.57 10.18
C TYR A 109 -18.44 -9.12 11.50
N SER A 110 -19.73 -9.46 11.53
CA SER A 110 -20.33 -10.22 12.63
C SER A 110 -19.62 -11.56 12.85
N HIS A 111 -19.64 -12.08 14.08
CA HIS A 111 -19.16 -13.42 14.41
C HIS A 111 -20.12 -14.55 13.97
N LEU A 112 -21.27 -14.20 13.40
CA LEU A 112 -22.26 -15.17 12.92
C LEU A 112 -21.80 -15.88 11.64
N LYS A 113 -22.20 -17.14 11.44
CA LYS A 113 -21.85 -17.92 10.24
C LYS A 113 -22.29 -17.29 8.92
N ASN A 114 -23.32 -16.44 8.94
CA ASN A 114 -23.87 -15.72 7.80
C ASN A 114 -23.40 -14.26 7.70
N ALA A 115 -22.31 -13.88 8.37
CA ALA A 115 -21.84 -12.50 8.47
C ALA A 115 -21.77 -11.74 7.13
N THR A 116 -21.34 -12.41 6.05
CA THR A 116 -21.23 -11.81 4.71
C THR A 116 -22.56 -11.54 4.01
N ARG A 117 -23.67 -12.03 4.57
CA ARG A 117 -25.04 -11.83 4.06
C ARG A 117 -25.88 -10.92 4.96
N LEU A 118 -25.37 -10.57 6.13
CA LEU A 118 -26.07 -9.67 7.04
C LEU A 118 -26.00 -8.25 6.49
N ILE A 119 -27.15 -7.58 6.49
CA ILE A 119 -27.20 -6.13 6.26
C ILE A 119 -26.81 -5.51 7.59
N GLU A 120 -25.61 -4.92 7.63
CA GLU A 120 -25.11 -4.23 8.80
C GLU A 120 -25.81 -2.87 8.98
N ASN A 121 -26.15 -2.55 10.22
CA ASN A 121 -26.68 -1.22 10.57
C ASN A 121 -25.60 -0.14 10.45
N HIS A 122 -26.04 1.11 10.26
CA HIS A 122 -25.19 2.30 10.17
C HIS A 122 -24.22 2.24 8.97
N PHE A 123 -24.72 1.76 7.84
CA PHE A 123 -24.16 2.07 6.53
C PHE A 123 -25.15 2.98 5.82
N ASN A 124 -24.63 4.05 5.22
CA ASN A 124 -25.43 4.98 4.43
C ASN A 124 -24.94 5.02 2.97
N ASP A 125 -25.83 5.41 2.06
CA ASP A 125 -25.59 5.52 0.61
C ASP A 125 -24.98 6.86 0.19
N GLU A 126 -24.70 7.74 1.15
CA GLU A 126 -24.16 9.08 0.94
C GLU A 126 -22.67 9.20 1.34
N ASN A 127 -22.03 8.09 1.74
CA ASN A 127 -20.66 8.05 2.25
C ASN A 127 -20.42 9.06 3.39
N LYS A 128 -21.40 9.22 4.29
CA LYS A 128 -21.30 10.07 5.49
C LYS A 128 -20.58 9.36 6.62
N GLU A 129 -19.92 10.15 7.47
CA GLU A 129 -19.27 9.69 8.71
C GLU A 129 -20.25 8.93 9.61
N GLU A 130 -19.81 7.78 10.11
CA GLU A 130 -20.53 7.00 11.11
C GLU A 130 -19.69 6.92 12.39
N ILE A 131 -20.20 7.52 13.47
CA ILE A 131 -19.44 7.75 14.71
C ILE A 131 -19.20 6.42 15.47
N ASP A 132 -20.04 5.41 15.24
CA ASP A 132 -19.92 4.08 15.85
C ASP A 132 -18.71 3.28 15.35
N ARG A 133 -17.95 3.81 14.38
CA ARG A 133 -16.72 3.21 13.85
C ARG A 133 -15.48 3.48 14.71
N TYR A 134 -15.53 4.47 15.59
CA TYR A 134 -14.35 4.94 16.32
C TYR A 134 -14.26 4.41 17.74
N VAL A 135 -13.03 4.18 18.19
CA VAL A 135 -12.70 3.88 19.60
C VAL A 135 -11.96 5.05 20.25
N ASN A 136 -11.94 5.07 21.58
CA ASN A 136 -11.09 6.00 22.31
C ASN A 136 -9.63 5.55 22.25
N ILE A 137 -8.70 6.50 22.22
CA ILE A 137 -7.25 6.22 22.20
C ILE A 137 -6.77 5.34 23.36
N ASN A 138 -7.42 5.41 24.52
CA ASN A 138 -7.09 4.59 25.69
C ASN A 138 -7.42 3.10 25.49
N GLN A 139 -8.16 2.75 24.45
CA GLN A 139 -8.49 1.37 24.08
C GLN A 139 -7.48 0.78 23.09
N CYS A 140 -6.47 1.55 22.65
CA CYS A 140 -5.45 1.13 21.71
C CYS A 140 -4.24 0.54 22.43
N ASP A 141 -3.87 -0.69 22.09
CA ASP A 141 -2.61 -1.29 22.55
C ASP A 141 -1.45 -0.87 21.64
N TYR A 142 -1.74 -0.77 20.34
CA TYR A 142 -0.79 -0.36 19.32
C TYR A 142 -1.45 0.61 18.35
N ILE A 143 -0.66 1.53 17.81
CA ILE A 143 -1.10 2.49 16.81
C ILE A 143 -0.19 2.39 15.59
N ILE A 144 -0.80 2.28 14.41
CA ILE A 144 -0.08 2.41 13.14
C ILE A 144 -0.33 3.82 12.62
N ASP A 145 0.74 4.62 12.59
CA ASP A 145 0.66 6.02 12.21
C ASP A 145 1.86 6.50 11.41
N HIS A 146 1.70 7.65 10.75
CA HIS A 146 2.80 8.45 10.25
C HIS A 146 2.76 9.87 10.84
N ASP A 147 3.93 10.42 11.12
CA ASP A 147 4.01 11.81 11.57
C ASP A 147 3.67 12.77 10.42
N SER A 148 2.74 13.68 10.68
CA SER A 148 2.40 14.80 9.81
C SER A 148 3.25 16.01 10.15
N GLU A 149 3.56 16.83 9.14
CA GLU A 149 4.20 18.14 9.33
C GLU A 149 3.22 19.16 9.93
N ASN A 150 1.93 18.98 9.64
CA ASN A 150 0.84 19.80 10.16
C ASN A 150 -0.12 18.88 10.95
N PRO A 151 0.20 18.51 12.20
CA PRO A 151 -0.71 17.74 13.03
C PRO A 151 -1.92 18.59 13.44
N SER A 152 -3.11 18.00 13.42
CA SER A 152 -4.33 18.62 13.95
C SER A 152 -4.72 17.99 15.29
N GLU A 153 -5.65 18.61 16.01
CA GLU A 153 -6.14 18.08 17.30
C GLU A 153 -6.71 16.66 17.16
N ILE A 154 -7.36 16.35 16.04
CA ILE A 154 -7.95 15.04 15.75
C ILE A 154 -7.02 14.06 15.02
N GLN A 155 -5.88 14.53 14.51
CA GLN A 155 -4.82 13.70 13.91
C GLN A 155 -3.43 14.11 14.43
N PRO A 156 -3.17 13.98 15.74
CA PRO A 156 -1.87 14.34 16.31
C PRO A 156 -0.78 13.38 15.81
N ASN A 157 0.48 13.73 16.09
CA ASN A 157 1.60 12.81 15.91
C ASN A 157 1.68 11.89 17.13
N TYR A 158 1.15 10.68 17.00
CA TYR A 158 1.09 9.73 18.11
C TYR A 158 2.48 9.29 18.61
N SER A 159 3.54 9.49 17.81
CA SER A 159 4.94 9.29 18.22
C SER A 159 5.37 10.12 19.44
N GLN A 160 4.65 11.20 19.76
CA GLN A 160 4.89 12.03 20.94
C GLN A 160 4.21 11.49 22.21
N GLN A 161 3.22 10.61 22.06
CA GLN A 161 2.40 10.06 23.15
C GLN A 161 2.68 8.57 23.37
N PHE A 162 3.09 7.85 22.33
CA PHE A 162 3.36 6.42 22.32
C PHE A 162 4.84 6.13 22.03
N GLN A 163 5.33 5.02 22.57
CA GLN A 163 6.67 4.55 22.26
C GLN A 163 6.73 3.98 20.83
N ILE A 164 7.73 4.40 20.06
CA ILE A 164 7.98 3.85 18.73
C ILE A 164 8.61 2.47 18.86
N ILE A 165 7.91 1.43 18.38
CA ILE A 165 8.39 0.04 18.37
C ILE A 165 9.14 -0.25 17.07
N THR A 166 8.52 0.09 15.94
CA THR A 166 9.05 -0.14 14.59
C THR A 166 8.74 1.07 13.73
N SER A 167 9.71 1.49 12.93
CA SER A 167 9.54 2.54 11.92
C SER A 167 10.11 2.08 10.59
N ILE A 168 9.34 2.26 9.53
CA ILE A 168 9.75 1.93 8.16
C ILE A 168 9.57 3.17 7.30
N LYS A 169 10.58 3.48 6.49
CA LYS A 169 10.53 4.61 5.56
C LYS A 169 9.46 4.34 4.50
N MET A 170 8.60 5.33 4.27
CA MET A 170 7.58 5.33 3.24
C MET A 170 7.60 6.66 2.48
N ILE A 171 7.29 6.62 1.18
CA ILE A 171 7.08 7.84 0.40
C ILE A 171 5.64 8.31 0.61
N LEU A 172 5.49 9.50 1.20
CA LEU A 172 4.20 10.18 1.32
C LEU A 172 4.01 11.13 0.13
N PRO A 173 2.96 10.94 -0.70
CA PRO A 173 2.67 11.86 -1.82
C PRO A 173 2.45 13.30 -1.35
N SER A 174 1.86 13.50 -0.17
CA SER A 174 1.60 14.82 0.43
C SER A 174 2.85 15.59 0.81
N ARG A 175 3.98 14.91 1.08
CA ARG A 175 5.28 15.54 1.36
C ARG A 175 6.11 15.81 0.11
N ARG A 176 5.64 15.39 -1.06
CA ARG A 176 6.28 15.74 -2.32
C ARG A 176 5.72 17.07 -2.81
N SER A 177 6.44 18.14 -2.53
CA SER A 177 6.41 19.35 -3.36
C SER A 177 6.84 18.96 -4.77
N ILE A 178 5.89 18.53 -5.60
CA ILE A 178 6.06 18.53 -7.05
C ILE A 178 5.43 19.83 -7.53
N PHE A 179 6.02 20.93 -7.08
CA PHE A 179 6.53 22.10 -7.81
C PHE A 179 7.50 22.82 -6.89
#